data_AF-A0A3N2EUL7-F1
#
_entry.id   AF-A0A3N2EUL7-F1
#
_cell.length_a   1.000
_cell.length_b   1.000
_cell.length_c   1.000
_cell.angle_alpha   90.00
_cell.angle_beta   90.00
_cell.angle_gamma   90.00
#
_symmetry.space_group_name_H-M   'P 1'
#
loop_
_entity.id
_entity.type
_entity.pdbx_description
1 polymer ?
#
loop_
_entity_poly.entity_id
_entity_poly.type
_entity_poly.pdbx_seq_one_letter_code
_entity_poly.pdbx_strand_id
1 'polypeptide(L)'
;MKLNTIIIGLSALIFSGMTVAAEAPTNPEEMGGALHLNKQQKDQLIQFHATAEQCFNNIDSGKYQPHLFVEMVKKGKVDEATFTQQMAIQNKLHDQAARCKMTYYTSVSNMLTADQKQKLVEMYQKGMQ
;
A
#
# COMPACT_ATOMS: atom_id res chain seq x y z
N MET A 1 27.47 43.55 1.89
CA MET A 1 26.42 42.73 1.24
C MET A 1 26.86 41.28 1.37
N LYS A 2 26.18 40.43 2.15
CA LYS A 2 25.05 39.56 1.73
C LYS A 2 25.38 38.81 0.43
N LEU A 3 25.32 37.49 0.32
CA LEU A 3 24.32 36.54 0.84
C LEU A 3 24.98 35.24 1.33
N ASN A 4 24.45 34.70 2.44
CA ASN A 4 24.59 33.29 2.80
C ASN A 4 23.89 32.44 1.73
N THR A 5 24.64 31.58 1.07
CA THR A 5 24.08 30.52 0.21
C THR A 5 23.42 29.49 1.11
N ILE A 6 22.13 29.70 1.40
CA ILE A 6 21.22 28.65 1.84
C ILE A 6 21.18 27.65 0.69
N ILE A 7 21.89 26.52 0.83
CA ILE A 7 21.66 25.35 0.00
C ILE A 7 20.25 24.89 0.34
N ILE A 8 19.31 25.25 -0.53
CA ILE A 8 17.94 24.82 -0.47
C ILE A 8 17.97 23.31 -0.66
N GLY A 9 17.84 22.57 0.45
CA GLY A 9 17.43 21.18 0.46
C GLY A 9 16.01 21.05 -0.07
N LEU A 10 15.84 21.16 -1.38
CA LEU A 10 14.63 20.77 -2.10
C LEU A 10 15.06 19.76 -3.14
N SER A 11 14.81 18.47 -2.91
CA SER A 11 14.53 17.43 -3.92
C SER A 11 14.56 16.01 -3.34
N ALA A 12 14.11 15.78 -2.10
CA ALA A 12 14.04 14.42 -1.52
C ALA A 12 12.61 13.89 -1.35
N LEU A 13 11.57 14.63 -1.76
CA LEU A 13 10.17 14.30 -1.42
C LEU A 13 9.26 13.91 -2.60
N ILE A 14 9.75 13.83 -3.85
CA ILE A 14 8.85 13.60 -5.01
C ILE A 14 8.74 12.11 -5.39
N PHE A 15 9.69 11.28 -4.97
CA PHE A 15 9.50 9.84 -5.00
C PHE A 15 9.14 9.35 -3.60
N SER A 16 7.96 9.75 -3.13
CA SER A 16 7.17 8.83 -2.32
C SER A 16 6.87 7.64 -3.23
N GLY A 17 7.86 6.76 -3.41
CA GLY A 17 7.59 5.39 -3.75
C GLY A 17 6.58 4.96 -2.70
N MET A 18 5.31 4.89 -3.09
CA MET A 18 4.29 4.19 -2.34
C MET A 18 4.85 2.79 -2.26
N THR A 19 5.59 2.53 -1.20
CA THR A 19 6.10 1.21 -0.91
C THR A 19 4.86 0.35 -0.84
N VAL A 20 4.88 -0.79 -1.51
CA VAL A 20 3.82 -1.80 -1.40
C VAL A 20 3.56 -2.14 0.09
N ALA A 21 4.51 -1.82 0.99
CA ALA A 21 4.34 -1.82 2.44
C ALA A 21 3.19 -0.92 2.96
N ALA A 22 2.86 0.22 2.34
CA ALA A 22 1.69 1.02 2.70
C ALA A 22 0.36 0.36 2.28
N GLU A 23 0.43 -0.65 1.41
CA GLU A 23 -0.72 -1.43 0.96
C GLU A 23 -0.90 -2.73 1.78
N ALA A 24 0.05 -3.02 2.68
CA ALA A 24 -0.02 -4.19 3.55
C ALA A 24 -1.29 -4.18 4.42
N PRO A 25 -1.88 -5.35 4.68
CA PRO A 25 -3.07 -5.47 5.51
C PRO A 25 -2.75 -5.04 6.96
N THR A 26 -3.69 -4.34 7.60
CA THR A 26 -3.60 -3.97 9.03
C THR A 26 -3.36 -5.21 9.89
N ASN A 27 -2.60 -5.05 10.98
CA ASN A 27 -2.39 -6.11 11.96
C ASN A 27 -3.75 -6.68 12.43
N PRO A 28 -3.94 -8.00 12.37
CA PRO A 28 -5.20 -8.64 12.73
C PRO A 28 -5.55 -8.47 14.22
N GLU A 29 -4.58 -8.35 15.12
CA GLU A 29 -4.84 -8.12 16.55
C GLU A 29 -5.39 -6.71 16.81
N GLU A 30 -4.79 -5.70 16.18
CA GLU A 30 -5.22 -4.30 16.27
C GLU A 30 -6.64 -4.13 15.71
N MET A 31 -6.90 -4.70 14.52
CA MET A 31 -8.23 -4.68 13.92
C MET A 31 -9.24 -5.45 14.77
N GLY A 32 -8.85 -6.61 15.30
CA GLY A 32 -9.69 -7.43 16.16
C GLY A 32 -10.10 -6.72 17.46
N GLY A 33 -9.18 -5.93 18.03
CA GLY A 33 -9.44 -5.07 19.19
C GLY A 33 -10.37 -3.91 18.85
N ALA A 34 -10.06 -3.16 17.79
CA ALA A 34 -10.83 -1.97 17.39
C ALA A 34 -12.28 -2.28 16.99
N LEU A 35 -12.53 -3.46 16.41
CA LEU A 35 -13.86 -3.91 16.02
C LEU A 35 -14.59 -4.69 17.12
N HIS A 36 -13.96 -4.88 18.30
CA HIS A 36 -14.51 -5.68 19.40
C HIS A 36 -14.97 -7.06 18.93
N LEU A 37 -14.13 -7.74 18.14
CA LEU A 37 -14.48 -9.04 17.56
C LEU A 37 -14.65 -10.11 18.65
N ASN A 38 -15.67 -10.96 18.49
CA ASN A 38 -15.80 -12.16 19.31
C ASN A 38 -14.76 -13.23 18.91
N LYS A 39 -14.66 -14.32 19.69
CA LYS A 39 -13.66 -15.37 19.45
C LYS A 39 -13.74 -15.95 18.02
N GLN A 40 -14.95 -16.30 17.55
CA GLN A 40 -15.14 -16.85 16.22
C GLN A 40 -14.73 -15.88 15.11
N GLN A 41 -15.09 -14.59 15.25
CA GLN A 41 -14.69 -13.55 14.30
C GLN A 41 -13.17 -13.33 14.29
N LYS A 42 -12.50 -13.42 15.45
CA LYS A 42 -11.03 -13.34 15.53
C LYS A 42 -10.36 -14.50 14.80
N ASP A 43 -10.87 -15.72 14.97
CA ASP A 43 -10.34 -16.89 14.28
C ASP A 43 -10.50 -16.75 12.74
N GLN A 44 -11.64 -16.22 12.28
CA GLN A 44 -11.86 -15.91 10.86
C GLN A 44 -10.95 -14.79 10.36
N LEU A 45 -10.72 -13.74 11.16
CA LEU A 45 -9.84 -12.63 10.82
C LEU A 45 -8.41 -13.11 10.54
N ILE A 46 -7.89 -14.03 11.37
CA ILE A 46 -6.56 -14.62 11.20
C ILE A 46 -6.46 -15.36 9.85
N GLN A 47 -7.49 -16.15 9.50
CA GLN A 47 -7.52 -16.86 8.21
C GLN A 47 -7.58 -15.91 7.01
N PHE A 48 -8.39 -14.85 7.10
CA PHE A 48 -8.45 -13.83 6.06
C PHE A 48 -7.14 -13.07 5.92
N HIS A 49 -6.46 -12.78 7.04
CA HIS A 49 -5.17 -12.11 7.04
C HIS A 49 -4.10 -12.98 6.37
N ALA A 50 -3.99 -14.26 6.73
CA ALA A 50 -3.07 -15.19 6.10
C ALA A 50 -3.32 -15.33 4.58
N THR A 51 -4.59 -15.34 4.17
CA THR A 51 -4.96 -15.36 2.74
C THR A 51 -4.52 -14.07 2.03
N ALA A 52 -4.67 -12.92 2.69
CA ALA A 52 -4.22 -11.64 2.16
C ALA A 52 -2.69 -11.62 2.03
N GLU A 53 -1.94 -12.03 3.06
CA GLU A 53 -0.48 -12.15 3.01
C GLU A 53 0.00 -13.03 1.85
N GLN A 54 -0.64 -14.19 1.65
CA GLN A 54 -0.36 -15.05 0.49
C GLN A 54 -0.63 -14.32 -0.84
N CYS A 55 -1.73 -13.58 -0.94
CA CYS A 55 -2.04 -12.78 -2.13
C CYS A 55 -0.94 -11.77 -2.44
N PHE A 56 -0.50 -11.00 -1.42
CA PHE A 56 0.59 -10.02 -1.55
C PHE A 56 1.92 -10.68 -1.91
N ASN A 57 2.27 -11.80 -1.26
CA ASN A 57 3.51 -12.52 -1.54
C ASN A 57 3.57 -13.12 -2.95
N ASN A 58 2.42 -13.35 -3.58
CA ASN A 58 2.33 -13.85 -4.96
C ASN A 58 2.39 -12.74 -6.02
N ILE A 59 2.48 -11.46 -5.63
CA ILE A 59 2.65 -10.35 -6.57
C ILE A 59 4.10 -10.35 -7.08
N ASP A 60 4.29 -10.74 -8.34
CA ASP A 60 5.60 -10.71 -9.00
C ASP A 60 6.01 -9.28 -9.38
N SER A 61 6.85 -8.69 -8.53
CA SER A 61 7.46 -7.37 -8.75
C SER A 61 8.81 -7.43 -9.48
N GLY A 62 9.28 -8.61 -9.89
CA GLY A 62 10.64 -8.80 -10.44
C GLY A 62 10.91 -8.06 -11.76
N LYS A 63 9.85 -7.66 -12.48
CA LYS A 63 9.96 -6.85 -13.71
C LYS A 63 10.04 -5.35 -13.47
N TYR A 64 9.71 -4.89 -12.26
CA TYR A 64 9.79 -3.48 -11.90
C TYR A 64 11.23 -3.10 -11.56
N GLN A 65 11.74 -2.05 -12.21
CA GLN A 65 13.14 -1.65 -12.15
C GLN A 65 13.25 -0.17 -11.76
N PRO A 66 13.06 0.17 -10.46
CA PRO A 66 13.03 1.55 -10.00
C PRO A 66 14.36 2.29 -10.21
N HIS A 67 15.48 1.56 -10.33
CA HIS A 67 16.79 2.15 -10.62
C HIS A 67 16.84 2.87 -11.97
N LEU A 68 16.01 2.49 -12.94
CA LEU A 68 15.95 3.15 -14.25
C LEU A 68 15.46 4.59 -14.15
N PHE A 69 14.51 4.89 -13.23
CA PHE A 69 14.11 6.27 -12.96
C PHE A 69 15.24 7.08 -12.31
N VAL A 70 15.98 6.47 -11.39
CA VAL A 70 17.15 7.11 -10.76
C VAL A 70 18.20 7.46 -11.82
N GLU A 71 18.41 6.59 -12.81
CA GLU A 71 19.31 6.90 -13.93
C GLU A 71 18.83 8.07 -14.79
N MET A 72 17.53 8.13 -15.12
CA MET A 72 16.97 9.26 -15.87
C MET A 72 17.20 10.59 -15.14
N VAL A 73 16.98 10.61 -13.82
CA VAL A 73 17.25 11.78 -12.97
C VAL A 73 18.73 12.16 -13.01
N LYS A 74 19.64 11.20 -12.85
CA LYS A 74 21.10 11.44 -12.93
C LYS A 74 21.52 11.99 -14.30
N LYS A 75 20.89 11.51 -15.37
CA LYS A 75 21.15 11.92 -16.76
C LYS A 75 20.47 13.26 -17.13
N GLY A 76 19.52 13.73 -16.32
CA GLY A 76 18.71 14.93 -16.61
C GLY A 76 17.81 14.79 -17.84
N LYS A 77 17.51 13.55 -18.27
CA LYS A 77 16.73 13.26 -19.48
C LYS A 77 15.83 12.06 -19.24
N VAL A 78 14.55 12.21 -19.60
CA VAL A 78 13.59 11.11 -19.60
C VAL A 78 13.77 10.28 -20.87
N ASP A 79 13.91 8.97 -20.69
CA ASP A 79 13.70 8.00 -21.77
C ASP A 79 12.22 7.59 -21.71
N GLU A 80 11.43 8.16 -22.61
CA GLU A 80 9.96 8.00 -22.63
C GLU A 80 9.52 6.54 -22.80
N ALA A 81 10.28 5.73 -23.55
CA ALA A 81 9.93 4.33 -23.77
C ALA A 81 10.10 3.54 -22.46
N THR A 82 11.25 3.72 -21.80
CA THR A 82 11.54 3.07 -20.53
C THR A 82 10.61 3.59 -19.43
N PHE A 83 10.35 4.90 -19.38
CA PHE A 83 9.43 5.51 -18.42
C PHE A 83 8.03 4.92 -18.55
N THR A 84 7.47 4.91 -19.76
CA THR A 84 6.13 4.37 -20.04
C THR A 84 6.03 2.90 -19.66
N GLN A 85 7.05 2.10 -20.00
CA GLN A 85 7.08 0.68 -19.67
C GLN A 85 7.09 0.45 -18.16
N GLN A 86 7.96 1.14 -17.41
CA GLN A 86 8.08 0.97 -15.97
C GLN A 86 6.83 1.48 -15.23
N MET A 87 6.23 2.59 -15.68
CA MET A 87 4.96 3.08 -15.16
C MET A 87 3.81 2.07 -15.38
N ALA A 88 3.73 1.45 -16.56
CA ALA A 88 2.72 0.43 -16.83
C ALA A 88 2.87 -0.80 -15.90
N ILE A 89 4.11 -1.22 -15.64
CA ILE A 89 4.40 -2.30 -14.68
C ILE A 89 3.99 -1.87 -13.27
N GLN A 90 4.39 -0.67 -12.83
CA GLN A 90 4.05 -0.15 -11.52
C GLN A 90 2.53 -0.05 -11.30
N ASN A 91 1.79 0.49 -12.27
CA ASN A 91 0.33 0.58 -12.19
C ASN A 91 -0.31 -0.82 -12.05
N LYS A 92 0.19 -1.80 -12.79
CA LYS A 92 -0.29 -3.18 -12.67
C LYS A 92 -0.02 -3.78 -11.28
N LEU A 93 1.13 -3.47 -10.68
CA LEU A 93 1.44 -3.90 -9.31
C LEU A 93 0.48 -3.27 -8.30
N HIS A 94 0.20 -1.97 -8.42
CA HIS A 94 -0.79 -1.29 -7.59
C HIS A 94 -2.20 -1.88 -7.76
N ASP A 95 -2.62 -2.18 -8.98
CA ASP A 95 -3.93 -2.82 -9.23
C ASP A 95 -4.02 -4.19 -8.55
N GLN A 96 -2.95 -4.99 -8.61
CA GLN A 96 -2.88 -6.30 -7.96
C GLN A 96 -2.94 -6.19 -6.43
N ALA A 97 -2.16 -5.27 -5.85
CA ALA A 97 -2.14 -5.01 -4.42
C ALA A 97 -3.49 -4.47 -3.92
N ALA A 98 -4.08 -3.52 -4.64
CA ALA A 98 -5.42 -3.00 -4.36
C ALA A 98 -6.47 -4.11 -4.38
N ARG A 99 -6.38 -5.05 -5.33
CA ARG A 99 -7.27 -6.22 -5.38
C ARG A 99 -7.11 -7.13 -4.17
N CYS A 100 -5.89 -7.43 -3.74
CA CYS A 100 -5.64 -8.21 -2.51
C CYS A 100 -6.25 -7.50 -1.29
N LYS A 101 -5.97 -6.20 -1.14
CA LYS A 101 -6.48 -5.37 -0.04
C LYS A 101 -8.01 -5.32 -0.01
N MET A 102 -8.65 -5.03 -1.15
CA MET A 102 -10.11 -4.95 -1.22
C MET A 102 -10.80 -6.28 -0.98
N THR A 103 -10.20 -7.39 -1.43
CA THR A 103 -10.70 -8.74 -1.15
C THR A 103 -10.66 -9.01 0.35
N TYR A 104 -9.56 -8.66 1.03
CA TYR A 104 -9.43 -8.79 2.48
C TYR A 104 -10.52 -8.01 3.23
N TYR A 105 -10.67 -6.70 2.97
CA TYR A 105 -11.68 -5.87 3.66
C TYR A 105 -13.11 -6.32 3.38
N THR A 106 -13.39 -6.80 2.17
CA THR A 106 -14.71 -7.34 1.83
C THR A 106 -15.00 -8.62 2.61
N SER A 107 -14.03 -9.53 2.69
CA SER A 107 -14.15 -10.76 3.49
C SER A 107 -14.34 -10.47 4.98
N VAL A 108 -13.56 -9.54 5.53
CA VAL A 108 -13.73 -9.07 6.91
C VAL A 108 -15.13 -8.49 7.09
N SER A 109 -15.56 -7.55 6.24
CA SER A 109 -16.89 -6.95 6.33
C SER A 109 -18.00 -8.02 6.37
N ASN A 110 -17.92 -9.07 5.57
CA ASN A 110 -18.96 -10.11 5.51
C ASN A 110 -19.19 -10.88 6.83
N MET A 111 -18.19 -10.98 7.72
CA MET A 111 -18.35 -11.62 9.03
C MET A 111 -18.78 -10.67 10.16
N LEU A 112 -18.88 -9.36 9.89
CA LEU A 112 -19.18 -8.34 10.89
C LEU A 112 -20.69 -8.07 11.04
N THR A 113 -21.08 -7.64 12.24
CA THR A 113 -22.39 -7.01 12.49
C THR A 113 -22.49 -5.64 11.81
N ALA A 114 -23.70 -5.05 11.75
CA ALA A 114 -23.89 -3.72 11.17
C ALA A 114 -23.02 -2.64 11.85
N ASP A 115 -22.98 -2.63 13.19
CA ASP A 115 -22.19 -1.66 13.96
C ASP A 115 -20.69 -1.84 13.72
N GLN A 116 -20.22 -3.09 13.67
CA GLN A 116 -18.83 -3.41 13.38
C GLN A 116 -18.45 -3.00 11.94
N LYS A 117 -19.34 -3.19 10.96
CA LYS A 117 -19.13 -2.72 9.58
C LYS A 117 -18.99 -1.21 9.51
N GLN A 118 -19.86 -0.48 10.22
CA GLN A 118 -19.77 0.97 10.28
C GLN A 118 -18.43 1.41 10.86
N LYS A 119 -17.97 0.75 11.94
CA LYS A 119 -16.66 1.01 12.53
C LYS A 119 -15.51 0.72 11.55
N LEU A 120 -15.59 -0.39 10.82
CA LEU A 120 -14.59 -0.74 9.80
C LEU A 120 -14.49 0.35 8.72
N VAL A 121 -15.61 0.89 8.26
CA VAL A 121 -15.63 1.99 7.28
C VAL A 121 -14.98 3.26 7.84
N GLU A 122 -15.25 3.61 9.09
CA GLU A 122 -14.60 4.75 9.74
C GLU A 122 -13.09 4.57 9.86
N MET A 123 -12.64 3.36 10.23
CA MET A 123 -11.21 3.02 10.30
C MET A 123 -10.55 3.15 8.94
N TYR A 124 -11.20 2.66 7.89
CA TYR A 124 -10.72 2.75 6.52
C TYR A 124 -10.60 4.22 6.05
N GLN A 125 -11.61 5.04 6.31
CA GLN A 125 -11.62 6.47 5.93
C GLN A 125 -10.57 7.31 6.65
N LYS A 126 -10.21 6.94 7.88
CA LYS A 126 -9.18 7.63 8.69
C LYS A 126 -7.74 7.22 8.36
N GLY A 127 -7.55 6.37 7.35
CA GLY A 127 -6.23 5.93 6.93
C GLY A 127 -5.62 4.83 7.81
N MET A 128 -6.47 4.06 8.53
CA MET A 128 -6.10 2.93 9.40
C MET A 128 -4.79 3.14 10.17
N GLN A 129 -4.88 4.01 11.18
CA GLN A 129 -3.90 4.12 12.26
C GLN A 129 -4.15 3.06 13.31
#